data_AF-A0A2M9ZE53-F1
#
_entry.id   AF-A0A2M9ZE53-F1
#
_cell.length_a   1.000
_cell.length_b   1.000
_cell.length_c   1.000
_cell.angle_alpha   90.00
_cell.angle_beta   90.00
_cell.angle_gamma   90.00
#
_symmetry.space_group_name_H-M   'P 1'
#
loop_
_entity.id
_entity.type
_entity.pdbx_description
1 polymer ?
#
loop_
_entity_poly.entity_id
_entity_poly.type
_entity_poly.pdbx_seq_one_letter_code
_entity_poly.pdbx_strand_id
1 'polypeptide(L)'
;MFQKTHFMKTQDLLERGMNAASLKRKVISDNIANADVPHFKRSEVLFESMIKRALESEKIEASKAIPTRIEDERHISFFTPLDYRNVKPKTSIDYLSTMRADGNNVDPEKEVVDASNSQMQYMMMTERLNANFRDLKSMMRLA
;
A
#
# COMPACT_ATOMS: atom_id res chain seq x y z
N MET A 1 -8.58 -22.68 9.52
CA MET A 1 -7.28 -23.26 9.11
C MET A 1 -6.63 -22.55 7.90
N PHE A 2 -7.36 -22.17 6.84
CA PHE A 2 -6.76 -21.61 5.60
C PHE A 2 -6.27 -20.14 5.64
N GLN A 3 -6.70 -19.34 6.62
CA GLN A 3 -6.39 -17.89 6.71
C GLN A 3 -4.92 -17.55 7.03
N LYS A 4 -4.09 -18.51 7.42
CA LYS A 4 -2.66 -18.30 7.76
C LYS A 4 -1.69 -18.76 6.66
N THR A 5 -2.19 -19.18 5.50
CA THR A 5 -1.34 -19.68 4.41
C THR A 5 -0.68 -18.54 3.63
N HIS A 6 0.52 -18.78 3.10
CA HIS A 6 1.20 -17.83 2.20
C HIS A 6 0.35 -17.46 0.99
N PHE A 7 -0.40 -18.42 0.44
CA PHE A 7 -1.32 -18.19 -0.67
C PHE A 7 -2.41 -17.16 -0.32
N MET A 8 -3.10 -17.33 0.81
CA MET A 8 -4.15 -16.40 1.24
C MET A 8 -3.58 -15.00 1.56
N LYS A 9 -2.38 -14.93 2.16
CA LYS A 9 -1.69 -13.65 2.39
C LYS A 9 -1.38 -12.92 1.08
N THR A 10 -0.91 -13.64 0.05
CA THR A 10 -0.68 -13.04 -1.28
C THR A 10 -1.98 -12.53 -1.90
N GLN A 11 -3.07 -13.30 -1.78
CA GLN A 11 -4.38 -12.90 -2.30
C GLN A 11 -4.91 -11.62 -1.62
N ASP A 12 -4.83 -11.56 -0.29
CA ASP A 12 -5.21 -10.35 0.49
C ASP A 12 -4.37 -9.14 0.09
N LEU A 13 -3.04 -9.32 -0.07
CA LEU A 13 -2.15 -8.24 -0.49
C LEU A 13 -2.45 -7.74 -1.91
N LEU A 14 -2.80 -8.64 -2.84
CA LEU A 14 -3.20 -8.25 -4.21
C LEU A 14 -4.50 -7.44 -4.20
N GLU A 15 -5.52 -7.91 -3.47
CA GLU A 15 -6.79 -7.20 -3.35
C GLU A 15 -6.60 -5.80 -2.74
N ARG A 16 -5.83 -5.71 -1.66
CA ARG A 16 -5.57 -4.43 -0.99
C ARG A 16 -4.69 -3.51 -1.83
N GLY A 17 -3.74 -4.07 -2.58
CA GLY A 17 -2.95 -3.35 -3.58
C GLY A 17 -3.84 -2.74 -4.67
N MET A 18 -4.82 -3.49 -5.18
CA MET A 18 -5.79 -3.01 -6.15
C MET A 18 -6.65 -1.87 -5.58
N ASN A 19 -7.14 -2.02 -4.34
CA ASN A 19 -7.88 -0.96 -3.65
C ASN A 19 -7.03 0.32 -3.47
N ALA A 20 -5.74 0.15 -3.12
CA ALA A 20 -4.82 1.27 -2.98
C ALA A 20 -4.51 1.94 -4.33
N ALA A 21 -4.34 1.18 -5.41
CA ALA A 21 -4.13 1.71 -6.76
C ALA A 21 -5.37 2.48 -7.28
N SER A 22 -6.58 2.00 -6.94
CA SER A 22 -7.83 2.72 -7.22
C SER A 22 -7.89 4.05 -6.46
N LEU A 23 -7.58 4.05 -5.16
CA LEU A 23 -7.49 5.27 -4.36
C LEU A 23 -6.42 6.23 -4.91
N LYS A 24 -5.26 5.71 -5.28
CA LYS A 24 -4.16 6.48 -5.89
C LYS A 24 -4.63 7.16 -7.17
N ARG A 25 -5.35 6.45 -8.05
CA ARG A 25 -5.91 7.05 -9.27
C ARG A 25 -6.92 8.15 -8.97
N LYS A 26 -7.74 8.01 -7.92
CA LYS A 26 -8.64 9.07 -7.47
C LYS A 26 -7.88 10.31 -7.01
N VAL A 27 -6.86 10.13 -6.18
CA VAL A 27 -6.01 11.24 -5.67
C VAL A 27 -5.28 11.95 -6.80
N ILE A 28 -4.74 11.20 -7.78
CA ILE A 28 -4.09 11.78 -8.96
C ILE A 28 -5.09 12.58 -9.80
N SER A 29 -6.32 12.07 -9.98
CA SER A 29 -7.38 12.81 -10.67
C SER A 29 -7.71 14.14 -9.97
N ASP A 30 -7.74 14.16 -8.63
CA ASP A 30 -7.93 15.39 -7.86
C ASP A 30 -6.74 16.34 -8.02
N ASN A 31 -5.50 15.83 -8.05
CA ASN A 31 -4.33 16.65 -8.31
C ASN A 31 -4.40 17.30 -9.70
N ILE A 32 -4.67 16.52 -10.75
CA ILE A 32 -4.77 17.01 -12.14
C ILE A 32 -5.86 18.08 -12.25
N ALA A 33 -7.04 17.84 -11.66
CA ALA A 33 -8.14 18.79 -11.70
C ALA A 33 -7.81 20.14 -11.04
N ASN A 34 -6.92 20.14 -10.03
CA ASN A 34 -6.51 21.33 -9.30
C ASN A 34 -5.12 21.85 -9.71
N ALA A 35 -4.57 21.39 -10.84
CA ALA A 35 -3.21 21.76 -11.23
C ALA A 35 -3.05 23.26 -11.50
N ASP A 36 -4.11 23.98 -11.87
CA ASP A 36 -4.09 25.42 -12.12
C ASP A 36 -4.69 26.24 -10.97
N VAL A 37 -4.99 25.60 -9.82
CA VAL A 37 -5.52 26.28 -8.64
C VAL A 37 -4.36 26.85 -7.80
N PRO A 38 -4.29 28.18 -7.58
CA PRO A 38 -3.23 28.78 -6.77
C PRO A 38 -3.16 28.17 -5.36
N HIS A 39 -1.94 28.05 -4.81
CA HIS A 39 -1.67 27.50 -3.47
C HIS A 39 -2.12 26.04 -3.24
N PHE A 40 -2.56 25.31 -4.27
CA PHE A 40 -2.93 23.91 -4.12
C PHE A 40 -1.70 23.05 -3.80
N LYS A 41 -1.89 22.04 -2.95
CA LYS A 41 -0.84 21.11 -2.52
C LYS A 41 -1.14 19.68 -2.96
N ARG A 42 -0.21 19.10 -3.72
CA ARG A 42 -0.24 17.72 -4.20
C ARG A 42 -0.46 16.76 -3.04
N SER A 43 -1.40 15.84 -3.25
CA SER A 43 -1.64 14.71 -2.35
C SER A 43 -1.09 13.42 -2.96
N GLU A 44 -0.64 12.49 -2.12
CA GLU A 44 -0.17 11.17 -2.53
C GLU A 44 -0.67 10.06 -1.59
N VAL A 45 -0.66 8.81 -2.06
CA VAL A 45 -1.08 7.64 -1.27
C VAL A 45 0.14 6.85 -0.79
N LEU A 46 0.30 6.71 0.52
CA LEU A 46 1.49 6.10 1.15
C LEU A 46 1.40 4.57 1.37
N PHE A 47 0.52 3.87 0.67
CA PHE A 47 0.20 2.48 0.99
C PHE A 47 1.39 1.51 0.84
N GLU A 48 2.12 1.59 -0.28
CA GLU A 48 3.21 0.67 -0.61
C GLU A 48 4.35 0.73 0.42
N SER A 49 4.73 1.93 0.85
CA SER A 49 5.78 2.13 1.85
C SER A 49 5.36 1.63 3.22
N MET A 50 4.09 1.79 3.60
CA MET A 50 3.56 1.27 4.85
C MET A 50 3.48 -0.26 4.86
N ILE A 51 3.05 -0.89 3.76
CA ILE A 51 3.04 -2.36 3.63
C ILE A 51 4.47 -2.91 3.65
N LYS A 52 5.40 -2.27 2.92
CA LYS A 52 6.81 -2.65 2.95
C LYS A 52 7.36 -2.63 4.39
N ARG A 53 7.08 -1.56 5.14
CA ARG A 53 7.48 -1.44 6.55
C ARG A 53 6.87 -2.55 7.41
N ALA A 54 5.60 -2.89 7.21
CA ALA A 54 4.95 -3.98 7.96
C ALA A 54 5.61 -5.34 7.67
N LEU A 55 5.86 -5.66 6.40
CA LEU A 55 6.52 -6.91 6.00
C LEU A 55 7.98 -6.99 6.47
N GLU A 56 8.69 -5.87 6.51
CA GLU A 56 10.04 -5.79 7.07
C GLU A 56 10.03 -5.96 8.60
N SER A 57 9.05 -5.37 9.29
CA SER A 57 8.85 -5.51 10.74
C SER A 57 8.66 -6.98 11.15
N GLU A 58 7.87 -7.76 10.40
CA GLU A 58 7.70 -9.20 10.61
C GLU A 58 9.03 -9.99 10.49
N LYS A 59 9.94 -9.58 9.58
CA LYS A 59 11.23 -10.29 9.36
C LYS A 59 12.27 -9.97 10.45
N ILE A 60 12.26 -8.74 10.96
CA ILE A 60 13.22 -8.29 11.98
C ILE A 60 13.01 -9.04 13.30
N GLU A 61 11.75 -9.32 13.66
CA GLU A 61 11.40 -10.05 14.88
C GLU A 61 12.05 -11.43 14.95
N ALA A 62 11.97 -12.20 13.86
CA ALA A 62 12.50 -13.55 13.80
C ALA A 62 14.03 -13.63 13.90
N SER A 63 14.74 -12.55 13.58
CA SER A 63 16.19 -12.57 13.38
C SER A 63 16.98 -11.81 14.44
N LYS A 64 16.37 -10.86 15.17
CA LYS A 64 17.12 -9.90 16.02
C LYS A 64 16.46 -9.52 17.34
N ALA A 65 15.27 -10.04 17.67
CA ALA A 65 14.57 -9.59 18.87
C ALA A 65 15.13 -10.24 20.15
N ILE A 66 15.55 -9.42 21.11
CA ILE A 66 15.67 -9.84 22.51
C ILE A 66 14.23 -9.92 23.06
N PRO A 67 13.76 -11.07 23.56
CA PRO A 67 12.40 -11.19 24.04
C PRO A 67 12.19 -10.25 25.24
N THR A 68 11.14 -9.43 25.18
CA THR A 68 10.73 -8.64 26.34
C THR A 68 10.27 -9.60 27.43
N ARG A 69 10.88 -9.53 28.62
CA ARG A 69 10.37 -10.24 29.78
C ARG A 69 9.14 -9.51 30.32
N ILE A 70 7.97 -10.01 29.96
CA ILE A 70 6.67 -9.48 30.40
C ILE A 70 6.29 -10.19 31.70
N GLU A 71 6.30 -9.46 32.81
CA GLU A 71 5.94 -9.99 34.15
C GLU A 71 4.56 -9.46 34.61
N ASP A 72 4.09 -8.33 34.04
CA ASP A 72 2.79 -7.72 34.30
C ASP A 72 2.12 -7.41 32.95
N GLU A 73 0.79 -7.54 32.87
CA GLU A 73 -0.01 -7.27 31.67
C GLU A 73 0.11 -5.82 31.16
N ARG A 74 0.57 -4.89 32.01
CA ARG A 74 0.80 -3.48 31.66
C ARG A 74 2.17 -3.23 31.03
N HIS A 75 3.04 -4.23 30.92
CA HIS A 75 4.34 -4.07 30.27
C HIS A 75 4.18 -3.88 28.76
N ILE A 76 4.72 -2.77 28.25
CA ILE A 76 4.79 -2.49 26.82
C ILE A 76 6.00 -3.24 26.26
N SER A 77 5.77 -4.13 25.29
CA SER A 77 6.87 -4.82 24.61
C SER A 77 7.79 -3.81 23.92
N PHE A 78 9.11 -4.02 24.01
CA PHE A 78 10.09 -3.22 23.26
C PHE A 78 9.89 -3.29 21.76
N PHE A 79 9.27 -4.38 21.29
CA PHE A 79 8.94 -4.58 19.89
C PHE A 79 7.62 -5.31 19.76
N THR A 80 6.72 -4.76 18.93
CA THR A 80 5.52 -5.45 18.47
C THR A 80 5.55 -5.42 16.94
N PRO A 81 5.60 -6.58 16.25
CA PRO A 81 5.59 -6.60 14.80
C PRO A 81 4.34 -5.90 14.27
N LEU A 82 4.52 -5.05 13.28
CA LEU A 82 3.39 -4.37 12.65
C LEU A 82 2.60 -5.38 11.80
N ASP A 83 1.38 -5.71 12.22
CA ASP A 83 0.51 -6.56 11.41
C ASP A 83 0.14 -5.84 10.10
N TYR A 84 0.56 -6.41 8.98
CA TYR A 84 0.27 -5.89 7.65
C TYR A 84 -1.23 -5.70 7.41
N ARG A 85 -2.12 -6.44 8.07
CA ARG A 85 -3.59 -6.34 7.93
C ARG A 85 -4.14 -5.02 8.48
N ASN A 86 -3.47 -4.44 9.46
CA ASN A 86 -3.88 -3.18 10.08
C ASN A 86 -3.46 -1.95 9.25
N VAL A 87 -2.63 -2.14 8.22
CA VAL A 87 -2.18 -1.05 7.34
C VAL A 87 -3.32 -0.60 6.43
N LYS A 88 -3.77 0.64 6.56
CA LYS A 88 -4.77 1.22 5.65
C LYS A 88 -4.10 2.22 4.70
N PRO A 89 -4.54 2.32 3.43
CA PRO A 89 -4.09 3.39 2.55
C PRO A 89 -4.36 4.75 3.21
N LYS A 90 -3.34 5.60 3.26
CA LYS A 90 -3.43 6.96 3.83
C LYS A 90 -2.97 7.95 2.77
N THR A 91 -3.72 9.04 2.65
CA THR A 91 -3.31 10.19 1.84
C THR A 91 -2.40 11.11 2.64
N SER A 92 -1.36 11.61 2.01
CA SER A 92 -0.42 12.60 2.58
C SER A 92 -0.32 13.78 1.64
N ILE A 93 -0.34 14.98 2.20
CA ILE A 93 -0.17 16.22 1.44
C ILE A 93 1.30 16.62 1.49
N ASP A 94 1.88 16.98 0.35
CA ASP A 94 3.22 17.54 0.29
C ASP A 94 3.17 19.06 0.50
N TYR A 95 3.52 19.49 1.71
CA TYR A 95 3.63 20.90 2.07
C TYR A 95 5.03 21.48 1.86
N LEU A 96 6.04 20.63 1.66
CA LEU A 96 7.44 21.03 1.63
C LEU A 96 7.88 21.48 0.24
N SER A 97 7.31 20.88 -0.81
CA SER A 97 7.63 21.27 -2.17
C SER A 97 6.78 22.46 -2.67
N THR A 98 7.41 23.28 -3.50
CA THR A 98 6.78 24.31 -4.33
C THR A 98 7.43 24.23 -5.71
N MET A 99 6.64 24.25 -6.78
CA MET A 99 7.15 24.17 -8.15
C MET A 99 6.86 25.44 -8.94
N ARG A 100 5.72 26.09 -8.67
CA ARG A 100 5.28 27.31 -9.34
C ARG A 100 5.35 28.52 -8.41
N ALA A 101 5.44 29.71 -9.00
CA ALA A 101 5.53 30.98 -8.26
C ALA A 101 4.26 31.30 -7.45
N ASP A 102 3.13 30.67 -7.79
CA ASP A 102 1.86 30.74 -7.07
C ASP A 102 1.80 29.79 -5.85
N GLY A 103 2.89 29.08 -5.53
CA GLY A 103 2.98 28.14 -4.42
C GLY A 103 2.34 26.76 -4.68
N ASN A 104 1.83 26.51 -5.90
CA ASN A 104 1.37 25.19 -6.32
C ASN A 104 2.58 24.26 -6.60
N ASN A 105 2.42 22.97 -6.30
CA ASN A 105 3.42 21.93 -6.51
C ASN A 105 2.90 20.72 -7.31
N VAL A 106 1.77 20.86 -7.99
CA VAL A 106 1.26 19.86 -8.93
C VAL A 106 1.91 20.06 -10.30
N ASP A 107 2.42 18.95 -10.85
CA ASP A 107 2.98 18.86 -12.20
C ASP A 107 2.04 17.95 -13.03
N PRO A 108 1.22 18.51 -13.93
CA PRO A 108 0.25 17.74 -14.72
C PRO A 108 0.87 16.59 -15.51
N GLU A 109 2.03 16.82 -16.15
CA GLU A 109 2.70 15.80 -16.95
C GLU A 109 3.12 14.62 -16.06
N LYS A 110 3.69 14.91 -14.90
CA LYS A 110 4.05 13.89 -13.91
C LYS A 110 2.82 13.15 -13.37
N GLU A 111 1.74 13.86 -13.05
CA GLU A 111 0.50 13.23 -12.57
C GLU A 111 -0.11 12.28 -13.62
N VAL A 112 -0.06 12.62 -14.91
CA VAL A 112 -0.51 11.72 -15.99
C VAL A 112 0.35 10.46 -16.08
N VAL A 113 1.68 10.59 -15.94
CA VAL A 113 2.59 9.44 -15.89
C VAL A 113 2.29 8.57 -14.67
N ASP A 114 2.11 9.18 -13.50
CA ASP A 114 1.77 8.49 -12.26
C ASP A 114 0.40 7.77 -12.37
N ALA A 115 -0.58 8.36 -13.07
CA ALA A 115 -1.88 7.74 -13.34
C ALA A 115 -1.74 6.49 -14.21
N SER A 116 -0.94 6.57 -15.27
CA SER A 116 -0.65 5.43 -16.17
C SER A 116 0.03 4.29 -15.40
N ASN A 117 1.05 4.62 -14.60
CA ASN A 117 1.72 3.65 -13.73
C ASN A 117 0.75 2.95 -12.77
N SER A 118 -0.13 3.72 -12.12
CA SER A 118 -1.14 3.18 -11.22
C SER A 118 -2.13 2.25 -11.94
N GLN A 119 -2.52 2.59 -13.18
CA GLN A 119 -3.38 1.74 -14.00
C GLN A 119 -2.67 0.43 -14.41
N MET A 120 -1.41 0.50 -14.83
CA MET A 120 -0.62 -0.70 -15.15
C MET A 120 -0.46 -1.62 -13.93
N GLN A 121 -0.15 -1.05 -12.76
CA GLN A 121 -0.07 -1.81 -11.50
C GLN A 121 -1.40 -2.52 -11.19
N TYR A 122 -2.53 -1.83 -11.31
CA TYR A 122 -3.85 -2.42 -11.09
C TYR A 122 -4.14 -3.60 -12.05
N MET A 123 -3.86 -3.42 -13.34
CA MET A 123 -4.03 -4.47 -14.34
C MET A 123 -3.14 -5.68 -14.06
N MET A 124 -1.87 -5.44 -13.69
CA MET A 124 -0.93 -6.51 -13.32
C MET A 124 -1.43 -7.29 -12.10
N MET A 125 -1.90 -6.61 -11.05
CA MET A 125 -2.45 -7.27 -9.86
C MET A 125 -3.70 -8.08 -10.18
N THR A 126 -4.57 -7.57 -11.05
CA THR A 126 -5.77 -8.27 -11.52
C THR A 126 -5.40 -9.56 -12.26
N GLU A 127 -4.43 -9.52 -13.17
CA GLU A 127 -4.00 -10.72 -13.90
C GLU A 127 -3.38 -11.76 -12.96
N ARG A 128 -2.57 -11.34 -11.97
CA ARG A 128 -2.02 -12.24 -10.96
C ARG A 128 -3.10 -12.88 -10.09
N LEU A 129 -4.09 -12.10 -9.68
CA LEU A 129 -5.23 -12.59 -8.92
C LEU A 129 -6.06 -13.61 -9.72
N ASN A 130 -6.30 -13.35 -11.01
CA ASN A 130 -6.95 -14.30 -11.91
C ASN A 130 -6.14 -15.58 -12.10
N ALA A 131 -4.81 -15.48 -12.23
CA ALA A 131 -3.93 -16.65 -12.31
C ALA A 131 -4.03 -17.52 -11.04
N ASN A 132 -3.96 -16.91 -9.85
CA ASN A 132 -4.11 -17.63 -8.59
C ASN A 132 -5.45 -18.38 -8.49
N PHE A 133 -6.55 -17.80 -8.98
CA PHE A 133 -7.84 -18.48 -9.01
C PHE A 133 -7.88 -19.66 -9.99
N ARG A 134 -7.22 -19.56 -11.15
CA ARG A 134 -7.08 -20.68 -12.09
C ARG A 134 -6.32 -21.83 -11.45
N ASP A 135 -5.24 -21.54 -10.73
CA ASP A 135 -4.44 -22.55 -10.03
C ASP A 135 -5.26 -23.25 -8.95
N LEU A 136 -5.98 -22.48 -8.12
CA LEU A 136 -6.86 -23.02 -7.09
C LEU A 136 -7.98 -23.90 -7.68
N LYS A 137 -8.58 -23.49 -8.80
CA LYS A 137 -9.59 -24.28 -9.53
C LYS A 137 -9.00 -25.58 -10.08
N SER A 138 -7.78 -25.55 -10.61
CA SER A 138 -7.08 -26.73 -11.11
C SER A 138 -6.86 -27.76 -9.99
N MET A 139 -6.39 -27.29 -8.83
CA MET A 139 -6.17 -28.13 -7.65
C MET A 139 -7.47 -28.75 -7.12
N MET A 140 -8.56 -27.98 -7.03
CA MET A 140 -9.86 -28.50 -6.56
C MET A 140 -10.49 -29.51 -7.53
N ARG A 141 -10.15 -29.47 -8.82
CA ARG A 141 -10.67 -30.43 -9.80
C ARG A 141 -9.90 -31.76 -9.79
N LEU A 142 -8.67 -31.76 -9.29
CA LEU A 142 -7.82 -32.93 -9.16
C LEU A 142 -8.02 -33.68 -7.82
N ALA A 143 -8.73 -33.08 -6.86
CA ALA A 143 -9.10 -33.67 -5.57
C ALA A 143 -10.52 -34.23 -5.60
#